data_AF-A0A7J5AS77-F1
#
_entry.id   AF-A0A7J5AS77-F1
#
_cell.length_a   1.000
_cell.length_b   1.000
_cell.length_c   1.000
_cell.angle_alpha   90.00
_cell.angle_beta   90.00
_cell.angle_gamma   90.00
#
_symmetry.space_group_name_H-M   'P 1'
#
loop_
_entity.id
_entity.type
_entity.pdbx_description
1 polymer ?
#
loop_
_entity_poly.entity_id
_entity_poly.type
_entity_poly.pdbx_seq_one_letter_code
_entity_poly.pdbx_strand_id
1 'polypeptide(L)'
;MKRILIFIFFIVTQISQSQINNTDLKQLKNLVNEFDVVLKKYYPKTESNKAYQNYLEDLLQKKINPNIINEKNSFNAIKKFTEDSTFKKVWKLNPVKEENKKFIIDYNGDFYEYITKNCDQKNLKQSLLEFKKLNNNHNAKFKPSPYILVSVFTTYLGENDYDVENTKLAIAIMFYYDIIAEHKIK
;
A
#
# COMPACT_ATOMS: atom_id res chain seq x y z
N MET A 1 -32.55 -15.39 -52.57
CA MET A 1 -32.52 -16.05 -51.26
C MET A 1 -31.69 -15.21 -50.29
N LYS A 2 -32.33 -14.58 -49.30
CA LYS A 2 -31.67 -13.76 -48.26
C LYS A 2 -31.02 -14.70 -47.24
N ARG A 3 -29.70 -14.66 -47.09
CA ARG A 3 -29.01 -15.28 -45.96
C ARG A 3 -28.77 -14.22 -44.90
N ILE A 4 -29.39 -14.43 -43.75
CA ILE A 4 -29.34 -13.61 -42.55
C ILE A 4 -27.92 -13.70 -41.98
N LEU A 5 -27.25 -12.56 -41.85
CA LEU A 5 -26.01 -12.44 -41.09
C LEU A 5 -26.37 -12.52 -39.60
N ILE A 6 -26.00 -13.59 -38.93
CA ILE A 6 -26.08 -13.68 -37.47
C ILE A 6 -24.86 -12.95 -36.90
N PHE A 7 -25.06 -11.71 -36.48
CA PHE A 7 -24.09 -10.98 -35.66
C PHE A 7 -24.15 -11.56 -34.24
N ILE A 8 -23.18 -12.38 -33.88
CA ILE A 8 -22.95 -12.78 -32.49
C ILE A 8 -22.33 -11.57 -31.79
N PHE A 9 -23.14 -10.84 -31.03
CA PHE A 9 -22.66 -9.82 -30.11
C PHE A 9 -21.85 -10.50 -29.00
N PHE A 10 -20.52 -10.39 -29.08
CA PHE A 10 -19.68 -10.55 -27.90
C PHE A 10 -20.00 -9.37 -26.97
N ILE A 11 -20.84 -9.60 -25.96
CA ILE A 11 -20.89 -8.74 -24.79
C ILE A 11 -19.58 -8.98 -24.05
N VAL A 12 -18.54 -8.22 -24.42
CA VAL A 12 -17.41 -7.97 -23.51
C VAL A 12 -18.04 -7.18 -22.38
N THR A 13 -18.43 -7.86 -21.30
CA THR A 13 -18.62 -7.19 -20.03
C THR A 13 -17.27 -6.58 -19.69
N GLN A 14 -17.12 -5.28 -19.98
CA GLN A 14 -16.12 -4.48 -19.29
C GLN A 14 -16.46 -4.63 -17.81
N ILE A 15 -15.76 -5.56 -17.14
CA ILE A 15 -15.67 -5.57 -15.69
C ILE A 15 -15.10 -4.18 -15.40
N SER A 16 -15.96 -3.25 -14.98
CA SER A 16 -15.47 -1.97 -14.49
C SER A 16 -14.51 -2.33 -13.37
N GLN A 17 -13.21 -2.19 -13.60
CA GLN A 17 -12.25 -2.26 -12.51
C GLN A 17 -12.78 -1.29 -11.46
N SER A 18 -13.09 -1.81 -10.27
CA SER A 18 -13.49 -0.96 -9.17
C SER A 18 -12.37 0.08 -9.01
N GLN A 19 -12.72 1.35 -8.87
CA GLN A 19 -11.70 2.39 -8.66
C GLN A 19 -11.77 2.83 -7.21
N ILE A 20 -10.64 3.35 -6.70
CA ILE A 20 -10.60 4.07 -5.43
C ILE A 20 -11.49 5.30 -5.56
N ASN A 21 -12.58 5.34 -4.79
CA ASN A 21 -13.53 6.43 -4.71
C ASN A 21 -13.32 7.25 -3.42
N ASN A 22 -14.15 8.27 -3.21
CA ASN A 22 -14.03 9.16 -2.04
C ASN A 22 -14.26 8.45 -0.70
N THR A 23 -15.12 7.43 -0.66
CA THR A 23 -15.34 6.62 0.54
C THR A 23 -14.10 5.80 0.87
N ASP A 24 -13.53 5.13 -0.14
CA ASP A 24 -12.29 4.38 0.01
C ASP A 24 -11.15 5.27 0.51
N LEU A 25 -11.01 6.47 -0.08
CA LEU A 25 -10.00 7.46 0.33
C LEU A 25 -10.18 7.91 1.77
N LYS A 26 -11.42 8.16 2.21
CA LYS A 26 -11.69 8.54 3.60
C LYS A 26 -11.20 7.46 4.57
N GLN A 27 -11.41 6.20 4.23
CA GLN A 27 -10.97 5.09 5.08
C GLN A 27 -9.46 4.92 5.10
N LEU A 28 -8.80 5.07 3.95
CA LEU A 28 -7.34 5.08 3.89
C LEU A 28 -6.74 6.24 4.68
N LYS A 29 -7.32 7.44 4.60
CA LYS A 29 -6.90 8.59 5.40
C LYS A 29 -7.08 8.37 6.90
N ASN A 30 -8.12 7.62 7.32
CA ASN A 30 -8.26 7.24 8.72
C ASN A 30 -7.07 6.38 9.20
N LEU A 31 -6.61 5.43 8.38
CA LEU A 31 -5.40 4.66 8.69
C LEU A 31 -4.15 5.57 8.77
N VAL A 32 -3.99 6.51 7.83
CA VAL A 32 -2.89 7.49 7.86
C VAL A 32 -2.93 8.32 9.15
N ASN A 33 -4.09 8.80 9.56
CA ASN A 33 -4.25 9.60 10.78
C ASN A 33 -3.87 8.80 12.04
N GLU A 34 -4.24 7.52 12.11
CA GLU A 34 -3.81 6.63 13.20
C GLU A 34 -2.28 6.45 13.20
N PHE A 35 -1.68 6.28 12.02
CA PHE A 35 -0.23 6.23 11.91
C PHE A 35 0.45 7.55 12.31
N ASP A 36 -0.12 8.70 11.97
CA ASP A 36 0.38 10.00 12.42
C ASP A 36 0.40 10.12 13.95
N VAL A 37 -0.62 9.58 14.63
CA VAL A 37 -0.66 9.53 16.10
C VAL A 37 0.47 8.65 16.64
N VAL A 38 0.74 7.50 16.01
CA VAL A 38 1.87 6.63 16.37
C VAL A 38 3.20 7.34 16.15
N LEU A 39 3.40 7.99 14.99
CA LEU A 39 4.62 8.73 14.70
C LEU A 39 4.86 9.85 15.71
N LYS A 40 3.83 10.62 16.08
CA LYS A 40 3.94 11.65 17.13
C LYS A 40 4.32 11.07 18.49
N LYS A 41 3.85 9.86 18.82
CA LYS A 41 4.17 9.18 20.08
C LYS A 41 5.63 8.73 20.14
N TYR A 42 6.16 8.18 19.05
CA TYR A 42 7.49 7.55 19.04
C TYR A 42 8.60 8.45 18.47
N TYR A 43 8.24 9.52 17.76
CA TYR A 43 9.16 10.54 17.25
C TYR A 43 8.73 11.96 17.72
N PRO A 44 8.51 12.20 19.03
CA PRO A 44 7.76 13.37 19.53
C PRO A 44 8.44 14.73 19.32
N LYS A 45 9.75 14.76 19.08
CA LYS A 45 10.53 15.98 18.83
C LYS A 45 10.76 16.25 17.34
N THR A 46 10.10 15.48 16.49
CA THR A 46 10.33 15.49 15.05
C THR A 46 9.12 16.11 14.37
N GLU A 47 9.36 16.95 13.37
CA GLU A 47 8.30 17.42 12.47
C GLU A 47 7.65 16.22 11.78
N SER A 48 6.37 16.37 11.39
CA SER A 48 5.58 15.25 10.87
C SER A 48 6.26 14.56 9.68
N ASN A 49 6.72 15.31 8.68
CA ASN A 49 7.46 14.79 7.52
C ASN A 49 8.74 14.04 7.90
N LYS A 50 9.57 14.62 8.77
CA LYS A 50 10.79 13.98 9.26
C LYS A 50 10.50 12.71 10.07
N ALA A 51 9.34 12.61 10.74
CA ALA A 51 8.94 11.39 11.42
C ALA A 51 8.65 10.23 10.44
N TYR A 52 8.05 10.52 9.27
CA TYR A 52 7.90 9.51 8.21
C TYR A 52 9.25 9.06 7.65
N GLN A 53 10.17 10.00 7.43
CA GLN A 53 11.52 9.68 6.99
C GLN A 53 12.26 8.81 8.00
N ASN A 54 12.30 9.23 9.27
CA ASN A 54 12.95 8.47 10.35
C ASN A 54 12.37 7.06 10.48
N TYR A 55 11.05 6.92 10.35
CA TYR A 55 10.40 5.60 10.35
C TYR A 55 10.92 4.69 9.23
N LEU A 56 11.03 5.19 8.00
CA LEU A 56 11.59 4.41 6.89
C LEU A 56 13.07 4.09 7.10
N GLU A 57 13.86 5.03 7.61
CA GLU A 57 15.27 4.79 7.90
C GLU A 57 15.46 3.73 9.00
N ASP A 58 14.65 3.78 10.05
CA ASP A 58 14.63 2.78 11.12
C ASP A 58 14.23 1.39 10.61
N LEU A 59 13.25 1.32 9.70
CA LEU A 59 12.89 0.07 9.02
C LEU A 59 14.08 -0.45 8.20
N LEU A 60 14.71 0.39 7.39
CA LEU A 60 15.84 0.00 6.54
C LEU A 60 17.01 -0.54 7.37
N GLN A 61 17.32 0.13 8.48
CA GLN A 61 18.40 -0.24 9.39
C GLN A 61 18.06 -1.37 10.36
N LYS A 62 16.81 -1.88 10.33
CA LYS A 62 16.30 -2.88 11.29
C LYS A 62 16.36 -2.42 12.75
N LYS A 63 16.22 -1.11 12.98
CA LYS A 63 16.25 -0.46 14.30
C LYS A 63 14.88 0.05 14.76
N ILE A 64 13.84 -0.22 13.99
CA ILE A 64 12.48 0.19 14.34
C ILE A 64 12.12 -0.24 15.76
N ASN A 65 11.59 0.70 16.54
CA ASN A 65 11.07 0.41 17.86
C ASN A 65 9.94 -0.63 17.74
N PRO A 66 10.06 -1.82 18.34
CA PRO A 66 9.06 -2.88 18.19
C PRO A 66 7.69 -2.46 18.74
N ASN A 67 7.61 -1.45 19.60
CA ASN A 67 6.33 -0.94 20.09
C ASN A 67 5.53 -0.22 18.98
N ILE A 68 6.19 0.36 17.96
CA ILE A 68 5.51 1.01 16.82
C ILE A 68 4.65 0.01 16.05
N ILE A 69 5.19 -1.17 15.74
CA ILE A 69 4.47 -2.24 15.03
C ILE A 69 3.50 -3.02 15.94
N ASN A 70 3.64 -2.83 17.26
CA ASN A 70 2.79 -3.48 18.25
C ASN A 70 1.68 -2.58 18.81
N GLU A 71 1.49 -1.39 18.24
CA GLU A 71 0.46 -0.46 18.67
C GLU A 71 -0.94 -1.06 18.61
N LYS A 72 -1.63 -1.03 19.75
CA LYS A 72 -2.96 -1.64 19.92
C LYS A 72 -4.00 -0.93 19.04
N ASN A 73 -3.92 0.39 18.94
CA ASN A 73 -4.86 1.19 18.15
C ASN A 73 -4.69 0.92 16.66
N SER A 74 -3.44 0.85 16.16
CA SER A 74 -3.16 0.48 14.77
C SER A 74 -3.67 -0.91 14.43
N PHE A 75 -3.49 -1.89 15.34
CA PHE A 75 -4.05 -3.22 15.15
C PHE A 75 -5.58 -3.20 15.07
N ASN A 76 -6.25 -2.48 15.97
CA ASN A 76 -7.70 -2.37 15.95
C ASN A 76 -8.21 -1.66 14.68
N ALA A 77 -7.49 -0.64 14.22
CA ALA A 77 -7.82 0.10 13.00
C ALA A 77 -7.74 -0.80 11.77
N ILE A 78 -6.64 -1.53 11.58
CA ILE A 78 -6.50 -2.43 10.42
C ILE A 78 -7.47 -3.62 10.50
N LYS A 79 -7.75 -4.14 11.69
CA LYS A 79 -8.75 -5.21 11.87
C LYS A 79 -10.14 -4.75 11.40
N LYS A 80 -10.61 -3.59 11.84
CA LYS A 80 -11.87 -3.02 11.35
C LYS A 80 -11.84 -2.76 9.85
N PHE A 81 -10.71 -2.26 9.35
CA PHE A 81 -10.54 -1.97 7.93
C PHE A 81 -10.66 -3.24 7.06
N THR A 82 -10.29 -4.43 7.58
CA THR A 82 -10.43 -5.69 6.82
C THR A 82 -11.86 -6.13 6.57
N GLU A 83 -12.81 -5.62 7.35
CA GLU A 83 -14.23 -5.85 7.15
C GLU A 83 -14.79 -4.95 6.03
N ASP A 84 -14.01 -3.93 5.61
CA ASP A 84 -14.40 -3.01 4.56
C ASP A 84 -14.11 -3.53 3.15
N SER A 85 -14.98 -3.17 2.20
CA SER A 85 -14.77 -3.39 0.77
C SER A 85 -13.46 -2.80 0.23
N THR A 86 -12.99 -1.68 0.79
CA THR A 86 -11.72 -1.04 0.40
C THR A 86 -10.52 -1.93 0.63
N PHE A 87 -10.59 -2.85 1.61
CA PHE A 87 -9.49 -3.76 1.89
C PHE A 87 -9.06 -4.57 0.66
N LYS A 88 -10.02 -5.09 -0.10
CA LYS A 88 -9.79 -5.89 -1.31
C LYS A 88 -9.24 -5.07 -2.48
N LYS A 89 -9.34 -3.74 -2.41
CA LYS A 89 -8.78 -2.80 -3.41
C LYS A 89 -7.31 -2.49 -3.17
N VAL A 90 -6.80 -2.82 -1.97
CA VAL A 90 -5.44 -2.52 -1.53
C VAL A 90 -4.62 -3.80 -1.37
N TRP A 91 -5.20 -4.81 -0.70
CA TRP A 91 -4.55 -6.08 -0.39
C TRP A 91 -5.23 -7.24 -1.10
N LYS A 92 -4.42 -8.26 -1.44
CA LYS A 92 -4.87 -9.56 -1.94
C LYS A 92 -4.31 -10.70 -1.09
N LEU A 93 -4.94 -11.87 -1.19
CA LEU A 93 -4.39 -13.09 -0.60
C LEU A 93 -3.09 -13.48 -1.30
N ASN A 94 -2.09 -13.87 -0.51
CA ASN A 94 -0.84 -14.40 -1.03
C ASN A 94 -1.08 -15.79 -1.67
N PRO A 95 -0.82 -15.96 -2.99
CA PRO A 95 -1.12 -17.20 -3.70
C PRO A 95 -0.17 -18.37 -3.37
N VAL A 96 0.91 -18.13 -2.62
CA VAL A 96 2.02 -19.08 -2.46
C VAL A 96 1.91 -19.95 -1.20
N LYS A 97 1.14 -19.54 -0.19
CA LYS A 97 1.04 -20.25 1.10
C LYS A 97 -0.42 -20.49 1.49
N GLU A 98 -1.03 -21.57 0.99
CA GLU A 98 -2.41 -21.94 1.33
C GLU A 98 -2.63 -22.13 2.84
N GLU A 99 -1.61 -22.62 3.53
CA GLU A 99 -1.60 -22.88 4.98
C GLU A 99 -1.40 -21.63 5.85
N ASN A 100 -1.09 -20.48 5.24
CA ASN A 100 -1.02 -19.19 5.91
C ASN A 100 -1.61 -18.11 4.99
N LYS A 101 -2.94 -17.92 5.06
CA LYS A 101 -3.73 -16.90 4.33
C LYS A 101 -3.28 -15.46 4.64
N LYS A 102 -2.04 -15.13 4.29
CA LYS A 102 -1.45 -13.82 4.50
C LYS A 102 -1.91 -12.88 3.41
N PHE A 103 -2.31 -11.68 3.80
CA PHE A 103 -2.60 -10.60 2.88
C PHE A 103 -1.30 -9.88 2.48
N ILE A 104 -1.22 -9.45 1.22
CA ILE A 104 -0.10 -8.70 0.66
C ILE A 104 -0.65 -7.55 -0.20
N ILE A 105 0.09 -6.45 -0.31
CA ILE A 105 -0.27 -5.37 -1.24
C ILE A 105 -0.47 -5.90 -2.66
N ASP A 106 -1.55 -5.48 -3.31
CA ASP A 106 -1.76 -5.74 -4.73
C ASP A 106 -1.16 -4.63 -5.59
N TYR A 107 0.07 -4.85 -6.08
CA TYR A 107 0.76 -3.93 -6.99
C TYR A 107 0.10 -3.78 -8.37
N ASN A 108 -0.95 -4.55 -8.65
CA ASN A 108 -1.80 -4.40 -9.83
C ASN A 108 -3.25 -4.01 -9.45
N GLY A 109 -3.51 -3.74 -8.17
CA GLY A 109 -4.83 -3.39 -7.66
C GLY A 109 -5.10 -1.89 -7.67
N ASP A 110 -6.35 -1.55 -7.33
CA ASP A 110 -6.91 -0.20 -7.50
C ASP A 110 -6.16 0.86 -6.70
N PHE A 111 -5.70 0.53 -5.48
CA PHE A 111 -4.90 1.46 -4.66
C PHE A 111 -3.59 1.86 -5.34
N TYR A 112 -2.89 0.86 -5.88
CA TYR A 112 -1.60 1.10 -6.51
C TYR A 112 -1.75 1.87 -7.82
N GLU A 113 -2.79 1.58 -8.60
CA GLU A 113 -3.15 2.40 -9.75
C GLU A 113 -3.55 3.82 -9.36
N TYR A 114 -4.33 3.99 -8.29
CA TYR A 114 -4.74 5.30 -7.81
C TYR A 114 -3.52 6.16 -7.46
N ILE A 115 -2.61 5.64 -6.64
CA ILE A 115 -1.48 6.43 -6.16
C ILE A 115 -0.48 6.75 -7.28
N THR A 116 -0.30 5.85 -8.24
CA THR A 116 0.55 6.12 -9.42
C THR A 116 -0.04 7.17 -10.36
N LYS A 117 -1.37 7.17 -10.55
CA LYS A 117 -2.08 8.15 -11.40
C LYS A 117 -2.18 9.53 -10.76
N ASN A 118 -2.39 9.59 -9.45
CA ASN A 118 -2.68 10.84 -8.73
C ASN A 118 -1.48 11.46 -8.00
N CYS A 119 -0.28 10.87 -8.11
CA CYS A 119 0.94 11.43 -7.55
C CYS A 119 1.63 12.33 -8.57
N ASP A 120 1.79 13.63 -8.29
CA ASP A 120 2.55 14.54 -9.17
C ASP A 120 4.05 14.55 -8.90
N GLN A 121 4.48 13.97 -7.78
CA GLN A 121 5.90 13.92 -7.41
C GLN A 121 6.67 12.94 -8.26
N LYS A 122 7.63 13.45 -9.01
CA LYS A 122 8.54 12.67 -9.86
C LYS A 122 9.23 11.54 -9.07
N ASN A 123 9.69 11.84 -7.85
CA ASN A 123 10.44 10.90 -7.02
C ASN A 123 9.58 9.76 -6.50
N LEU A 124 8.38 10.03 -5.99
CA LEU A 124 7.43 8.98 -5.58
C LEU A 124 6.97 8.14 -6.78
N LYS A 125 6.65 8.77 -7.92
CA LYS A 125 6.35 8.05 -9.17
C LYS A 125 7.47 7.09 -9.56
N GLN A 126 8.73 7.54 -9.48
CA GLN A 126 9.89 6.70 -9.79
C GLN A 126 10.01 5.52 -8.82
N SER A 127 9.86 5.74 -7.51
CA SER A 127 9.86 4.66 -6.51
C SER A 127 8.80 3.61 -6.79
N LEU A 128 7.57 4.04 -7.11
CA LEU A 128 6.48 3.15 -7.45
C LEU A 128 6.84 2.35 -8.71
N LEU A 129 7.27 2.99 -9.80
CA LEU A 129 7.65 2.27 -11.03
C LEU A 129 8.70 1.17 -10.78
N GLU A 130 9.69 1.42 -9.93
CA GLU A 130 10.67 0.40 -9.54
C GLU A 130 10.05 -0.76 -8.76
N PHE A 131 9.07 -0.51 -7.88
CA PHE A 131 8.32 -1.58 -7.21
C PHE A 131 7.59 -2.48 -8.19
N LYS A 132 6.94 -1.90 -9.20
CA LYS A 132 6.22 -2.68 -10.20
C LYS A 132 7.18 -3.55 -11.01
N LYS A 133 8.37 -3.04 -11.36
CA LYS A 133 9.42 -3.82 -12.01
C LYS A 133 9.91 -4.97 -11.13
N LEU A 134 10.21 -4.70 -9.86
CA LEU A 134 10.63 -5.72 -8.90
C LEU A 134 9.56 -6.81 -8.77
N ASN A 135 8.29 -6.42 -8.60
CA ASN A 135 7.17 -7.36 -8.47
C ASN A 135 6.93 -8.19 -9.75
N ASN A 136 7.15 -7.63 -10.94
CA ASN A 136 6.96 -8.35 -12.21
C ASN A 136 8.15 -9.25 -12.57
N ASN A 137 9.38 -8.90 -12.16
CA ASN A 137 10.58 -9.68 -12.42
C ASN A 137 10.70 -10.88 -11.48
N HIS A 138 10.08 -10.82 -10.30
CA HIS A 138 9.92 -12.00 -9.47
C HIS A 138 8.76 -12.84 -10.04
N ASN A 139 9.07 -14.05 -10.55
CA ASN A 139 8.06 -15.09 -10.72
C ASN A 139 7.18 -15.11 -9.48
N ALA A 140 5.85 -15.22 -9.63
CA ALA A 140 4.77 -15.00 -8.65
C ALA A 140 4.92 -15.65 -7.24
N LYS A 141 6.03 -16.35 -6.99
CA LYS A 141 6.46 -16.99 -5.76
C LYS A 141 7.18 -16.08 -4.75
N PHE A 142 7.67 -14.89 -5.13
CA PHE A 142 8.43 -14.03 -4.22
C PHE A 142 7.86 -12.61 -4.07
N LYS A 143 7.36 -12.30 -2.88
CA LYS A 143 7.10 -10.92 -2.43
C LYS A 143 8.47 -10.24 -2.20
N PRO A 144 8.76 -9.08 -2.81
CA PRO A 144 9.96 -8.33 -2.47
C PRO A 144 9.96 -8.02 -0.97
N SER A 145 11.09 -8.27 -0.32
CA SER A 145 11.24 -8.01 1.11
C SER A 145 10.91 -6.54 1.42
N PRO A 146 10.21 -6.23 2.54
CA PRO A 146 9.94 -4.85 2.94
C PRO A 146 11.20 -3.97 2.94
N TYR A 147 12.38 -4.50 3.28
CA TYR A 147 13.64 -3.75 3.25
C TYR A 147 14.04 -3.27 1.85
N ILE A 148 13.82 -4.10 0.82
CA ILE A 148 14.09 -3.73 -0.59
C ILE A 148 13.13 -2.62 -1.00
N LEU A 149 11.88 -2.70 -0.56
CA LEU A 149 10.90 -1.67 -0.87
C LEU A 149 11.26 -0.34 -0.19
N VAL A 150 11.69 -0.40 1.08
CA VAL A 150 12.10 0.80 1.83
C VAL A 150 13.36 1.42 1.23
N SER A 151 14.32 0.60 0.76
CA SER A 151 15.55 1.11 0.15
C SER A 151 15.28 1.91 -1.13
N VAL A 152 14.29 1.50 -1.94
CA VAL A 152 13.87 2.27 -3.12
C VAL A 152 13.26 3.61 -2.71
N PHE A 153 12.35 3.64 -1.72
CA PHE A 153 11.77 4.91 -1.25
C PHE A 153 12.84 5.87 -0.75
N THR A 154 13.73 5.40 0.12
CA THR A 154 14.83 6.19 0.69
C THR A 154 15.90 6.60 -0.34
N THR A 155 15.98 5.92 -1.50
CA THR A 155 16.89 6.30 -2.59
C THR A 155 16.35 7.49 -3.41
N TYR A 156 15.04 7.53 -3.65
CA TYR A 156 14.44 8.51 -4.57
C TYR A 156 13.79 9.69 -3.87
N LEU A 157 13.17 9.51 -2.70
CA LEU A 157 12.48 10.60 -2.00
C LEU A 157 13.49 11.59 -1.41
N GLY A 158 13.28 12.88 -1.71
CA GLY A 158 13.95 13.98 -1.03
C GLY A 158 13.20 14.41 0.24
N GLU A 159 13.81 15.27 1.05
CA GLU A 159 13.25 15.74 2.33
C GLU A 159 11.83 16.32 2.18
N ASN A 160 11.61 17.14 1.14
CA ASN A 160 10.30 17.76 0.89
C ASN A 160 9.26 16.76 0.37
N ASP A 161 9.66 15.57 -0.09
CA ASP A 161 8.70 14.62 -0.65
C ASP A 161 7.81 14.00 0.43
N TYR A 162 8.27 13.98 1.68
CA TYR A 162 7.57 13.45 2.85
C TYR A 162 6.41 14.33 3.33
N ASP A 163 6.31 15.57 2.86
CA ASP A 163 5.20 16.47 3.19
C ASP A 163 3.93 16.19 2.38
N VAL A 164 4.07 15.49 1.25
CA VAL A 164 2.95 15.28 0.32
C VAL A 164 2.05 14.14 0.77
N GLU A 165 0.74 14.37 0.67
CA GLU A 165 -0.30 13.44 1.13
C GLU A 165 -0.16 12.04 0.51
N ASN A 166 0.12 11.97 -0.80
CA ASN A 166 0.32 10.68 -1.47
C ASN A 166 1.55 9.93 -0.94
N THR A 167 2.64 10.62 -0.59
CA THR A 167 3.80 9.96 0.03
C THR A 167 3.42 9.38 1.39
N LYS A 168 2.73 10.14 2.23
CA LYS A 168 2.27 9.68 3.54
C LYS A 168 1.33 8.48 3.41
N LEU A 169 0.42 8.54 2.45
CA LEU A 169 -0.50 7.45 2.09
C LEU A 169 0.26 6.19 1.68
N ALA A 170 1.24 6.30 0.77
CA ALA A 170 2.08 5.18 0.38
C ALA A 170 2.83 4.58 1.58
N ILE A 171 3.45 5.42 2.41
CA ILE A 171 4.26 4.94 3.54
C ILE A 171 3.38 4.20 4.55
N ALA A 172 2.25 4.80 4.94
CA ALA A 172 1.34 4.19 5.90
C ALA A 172 0.79 2.85 5.40
N ILE A 173 0.31 2.81 4.16
CA ILE A 173 -0.39 1.64 3.62
C ILE A 173 0.59 0.53 3.20
N MET A 174 1.61 0.87 2.42
CA MET A 174 2.50 -0.12 1.79
C MET A 174 3.58 -0.64 2.71
N PHE A 175 3.87 0.05 3.83
CA PHE A 175 4.91 -0.36 4.77
C PHE A 175 4.34 -0.60 6.15
N TYR A 176 3.73 0.41 6.77
CA TYR A 176 3.29 0.27 8.16
C TYR A 176 2.16 -0.76 8.31
N TYR A 177 1.06 -0.59 7.59
CA TYR A 177 -0.09 -1.48 7.70
C TYR A 177 0.11 -2.81 6.98
N ASP A 178 0.91 -2.89 5.91
CA ASP A 178 1.29 -4.18 5.32
C ASP A 178 2.06 -5.06 6.32
N ILE A 179 2.98 -4.47 7.09
CA ILE A 179 3.70 -5.18 8.17
C ILE A 179 2.72 -5.63 9.26
N ILE A 180 1.84 -4.75 9.75
CA ILE A 180 0.89 -5.11 10.82
C ILE A 180 -0.09 -6.20 10.34
N ALA A 181 -0.61 -6.07 9.12
CA ALA A 181 -1.54 -7.03 8.53
C ALA A 181 -0.89 -8.42 8.42
N GLU A 182 0.36 -8.48 7.97
CA GLU A 182 1.11 -9.74 7.85
C GLU A 182 1.34 -10.44 9.20
N HIS A 183 1.54 -9.69 10.28
CA HIS A 183 1.92 -10.26 11.57
C HIS A 183 0.72 -10.65 12.45
N LYS A 184 -0.47 -10.05 12.23
CA LYS A 184 -1.53 -10.07 13.26
C LYS A 184 -2.94 -10.39 12.76
N ILE A 185 -3.18 -10.42 11.45
CA ILE A 185 -4.48 -10.85 10.90
C ILE A 185 -4.35 -12.33 10.55
N LYS A 186 -4.94 -13.19 11.38
CA LYS A 186 -5.05 -14.64 11.17
C LYS A 186 -6.48 -14.99 10.74
#